data_AF-A0A973WYL6-F1
#
_entry.id   AF-A0A973WYL6-F1
#
_cell.length_a   1.000
_cell.length_b   1.000
_cell.length_c   1.000
_cell.angle_alpha   90.00
_cell.angle_beta   90.00
_cell.angle_gamma   90.00
#
_symmetry.space_group_name_H-M   'P 1'
#
loop_
_entity.id
_entity.type
_entity.pdbx_description
1 polymer ?
#
loop_
_entity_poly.entity_id
_entity_poly.type
_entity_poly.pdbx_seq_one_letter_code
_entity_poly.pdbx_strand_id
1 'polypeptide(L)'
;MQPLPTEITVLGWSVVLLIAQMFLASVPVTKELGGLYQAGPRDEGKAARGRFAGRAGRAFRNLLETYPVFVALALALAVTGRTGGWGALGAEIWLVARILYVPAYLIHFPFARTFVWFVSLLALIAMLVRLLS
;
A
#
# COMPACT_ATOMS: atom_id res chain seq x y z
N MET A 1 7.44 -2.59 29.20
CA MET A 1 6.81 -1.62 28.26
C MET A 1 5.51 -2.24 27.79
N GLN A 2 4.40 -1.50 27.79
CA GLN A 2 3.13 -1.98 27.23
C GLN A 2 3.34 -2.31 25.74
N PRO A 3 2.77 -3.41 25.21
CA PRO A 3 2.89 -3.73 23.80
C PRO A 3 2.26 -2.62 22.94
N LEU A 4 2.84 -2.35 21.78
CA LEU A 4 2.29 -1.38 20.83
C LEU A 4 0.89 -1.84 20.40
N PRO A 5 -0.09 -0.91 20.26
CA PRO A 5 -1.38 -1.26 19.67
C PRO A 5 -1.22 -1.90 18.30
N THR A 6 -2.11 -2.83 17.96
CA THR A 6 -2.05 -3.57 16.69
C THR A 6 -2.02 -2.61 15.50
N GLU A 7 -2.82 -1.54 15.52
CA GLU A 7 -2.88 -0.53 14.47
C GLU A 7 -1.53 0.16 14.23
N ILE A 8 -0.78 0.44 15.31
CA ILE A 8 0.55 1.05 15.22
C ILE A 8 1.60 0.05 14.75
N THR A 9 1.50 -1.20 15.21
CA THR A 9 2.36 -2.29 14.72
C THR A 9 2.17 -2.51 13.22
N VAL A 10 0.91 -2.55 12.77
CA VAL A 10 0.56 -2.69 11.35
C VAL A 10 1.00 -1.45 10.57
N LEU A 11 0.87 -0.24 11.14
CA LEU A 11 1.42 0.98 10.53
C LEU A 11 2.93 0.85 10.28
N GLY A 12 3.69 0.35 11.24
CA GLY A 12 5.13 0.08 11.06
C GLY A 12 5.39 -0.89 9.90
N TRP A 13 4.69 -2.01 9.85
CA TRP A 13 4.81 -2.96 8.74
C TRP A 13 4.34 -2.40 7.39
N SER A 14 3.36 -1.51 7.39
CA SER A 14 2.89 -0.85 6.16
C SER A 14 3.93 0.07 5.55
N VAL A 15 4.79 0.68 6.37
CA VAL A 15 5.95 1.47 5.88
C VAL A 15 6.95 0.56 5.19
N VAL A 16 7.21 -0.63 5.75
CA VAL A 16 8.07 -1.64 5.09
C VAL A 16 7.48 -2.04 3.74
N LEU A 17 6.16 -2.27 3.67
CA LEU A 17 5.46 -2.57 2.41
C LEU A 17 5.55 -1.41 1.40
N LEU A 18 5.38 -0.16 1.86
CA LEU A 18 5.49 1.04 1.03
C LEU A 18 6.88 1.12 0.38
N ILE A 19 7.93 0.95 1.19
CA ILE A 19 9.33 0.97 0.72
C ILE A 19 9.57 -0.17 -0.28
N ALA A 20 9.11 -1.38 0.03
CA ALA A 20 9.24 -2.53 -0.85
C ALA A 20 8.55 -2.30 -2.21
N GLN A 21 7.33 -1.77 -2.23
CA GLN A 21 6.61 -1.46 -3.47
C GLN A 21 7.23 -0.28 -4.24
N MET A 22 7.79 0.71 -3.53
CA MET A 22 8.54 1.80 -4.14
C MET A 22 9.74 1.28 -4.93
N PHE A 23 10.53 0.37 -4.33
CA PHE A 23 11.64 -0.28 -5.04
C PHE A 23 11.14 -1.17 -6.18
N LEU A 24 10.06 -1.94 -5.97
CA LEU A 24 9.46 -2.78 -7.01
C LEU A 24 9.01 -1.96 -8.23
N ALA A 25 8.51 -0.74 -8.02
CA ALA A 25 8.13 0.18 -9.09
C ALA A 25 9.35 0.89 -9.73
N SER A 26 10.35 1.25 -8.93
CA SER A 26 11.49 2.07 -9.38
C SER A 26 12.59 1.26 -10.08
N VAL A 27 12.99 0.11 -9.53
CA VAL A 27 14.12 -0.69 -10.04
C VAL A 27 13.93 -1.14 -11.49
N PRO A 28 12.77 -1.65 -11.92
CA PRO A 28 12.57 -2.04 -13.33
C PRO A 28 12.67 -0.85 -14.28
N VAL A 29 12.12 0.31 -13.90
CA VAL A 29 12.22 1.54 -14.70
C VAL A 29 13.69 1.97 -14.83
N THR A 30 14.45 1.89 -13.75
CA THR A 30 15.89 2.20 -13.77
C THR A 30 16.69 1.23 -14.63
N LYS A 31 16.33 -0.05 -14.66
CA LYS A 31 16.94 -1.03 -15.57
C LYS A 31 16.63 -0.72 -17.04
N GLU A 32 15.44 -0.20 -17.35
CA GLU A 32 15.03 0.13 -18.72
C GLU A 32 15.59 1.48 -19.21
N LEU A 33 15.58 2.51 -18.37
CA LEU A 33 15.93 3.88 -18.76
C LEU A 33 17.38 4.25 -18.43
N GLY A 34 18.05 3.46 -17.58
CA GLY A 34 19.40 3.70 -17.10
C GLY A 34 19.45 4.55 -15.82
N GLY A 35 20.43 4.25 -14.96
CA GLY A 35 20.63 4.95 -13.68
C GLY A 35 20.92 6.44 -13.83
N LEU A 36 21.72 6.82 -14.83
CA LEU A 36 22.05 8.23 -15.11
C LEU A 36 20.82 9.05 -15.49
N TYR A 37 19.92 8.47 -16.30
CA TYR A 37 18.66 9.12 -16.65
C TYR A 37 17.76 9.30 -15.42
N GLN A 38 17.68 8.28 -14.56
CA GLN A 38 16.85 8.34 -13.35
C GLN A 38 17.40 9.29 -12.28
N ALA A 39 18.72 9.44 -12.19
CA ALA A 39 19.37 10.38 -11.27
C ALA A 39 19.40 11.81 -11.82
N GLY A 40 19.26 11.98 -13.14
CA GLY A 40 19.16 13.27 -13.80
C GLY A 40 17.77 13.91 -13.72
N PRO A 41 17.58 15.08 -14.36
CA PRO A 41 16.34 15.86 -14.28
C PRO A 41 15.15 15.25 -15.06
N ARG A 42 15.39 14.23 -15.90
CA ARG A 42 14.35 13.47 -16.66
C ARG A 42 13.55 14.32 -17.67
N ASP A 43 14.11 15.45 -18.11
CA ASP A 43 13.43 16.39 -19.02
C ASP A 43 13.10 15.79 -20.40
N GLU A 44 13.84 14.77 -20.84
CA GLU A 44 13.64 14.10 -22.13
C GLU A 44 12.34 13.27 -22.21
N GLY A 45 11.63 13.09 -21.09
CA GLY A 45 10.31 12.44 -21.08
C GLY A 45 10.32 10.95 -21.43
N LYS A 46 11.46 10.26 -21.31
CA LYS A 46 11.54 8.81 -21.52
C LYS A 46 10.61 8.07 -20.55
N ALA A 47 9.84 7.14 -21.10
CA ALA A 47 8.94 6.27 -20.34
C ALA A 47 9.37 4.81 -20.50
N ALA A 48 9.34 4.07 -19.39
CA ALA A 48 9.55 2.63 -19.39
C ALA A 48 8.49 1.95 -20.29
N ARG A 49 8.93 1.05 -21.16
CA ARG A 49 8.07 0.34 -22.13
C ARG A 49 7.74 -1.08 -21.67
N GLY A 50 8.48 -1.61 -20.70
CA GLY A 50 8.28 -2.95 -20.19
C GLY A 50 6.94 -3.10 -19.47
N ARG A 51 6.24 -4.19 -19.81
CA ARG A 51 4.95 -4.53 -19.18
C ARG A 51 5.07 -4.66 -17.67
N PHE A 52 6.19 -5.19 -17.18
CA PHE A 52 6.44 -5.35 -15.75
C PHE A 52 6.60 -4.00 -15.05
N ALA A 53 7.49 -3.12 -15.54
CA ALA A 53 7.70 -1.78 -14.98
C ALA A 53 6.38 -0.99 -14.92
N GLY A 54 5.60 -1.02 -16.01
CA GLY A 54 4.29 -0.37 -16.04
C GLY A 54 3.28 -0.96 -15.05
N ARG A 55 3.25 -2.28 -14.86
CA ARG A 55 2.35 -2.93 -13.89
C ARG A 55 2.75 -2.63 -12.44
N ALA A 56 4.05 -2.74 -12.12
CA ALA A 56 4.57 -2.43 -10.80
C ALA A 56 4.30 -0.96 -10.42
N GLY A 57 4.52 -0.02 -11.34
CA GLY A 57 4.19 1.39 -11.13
C GLY A 57 2.71 1.65 -10.86
N ARG A 58 1.80 0.96 -11.57
CA ARG A 58 0.35 1.08 -11.29
C ARG A 58 -0.05 0.46 -9.97
N ALA A 59 0.54 -0.67 -9.58
CA ALA A 59 0.30 -1.27 -8.27
C ALA A 59 0.72 -0.32 -7.13
N PHE A 60 1.91 0.29 -7.25
CA PHE A 60 2.41 1.25 -6.28
C PHE A 60 1.54 2.51 -6.19
N ARG A 61 1.13 3.10 -7.33
CA ARG A 61 0.18 4.23 -7.32
C ARG A 61 -1.13 3.91 -6.63
N ASN A 62 -1.65 2.69 -6.81
CA ASN A 62 -2.87 2.27 -6.12
C ASN A 62 -2.70 2.10 -4.60
N LEU A 63 -1.52 1.70 -4.13
CA LEU A 63 -1.21 1.75 -2.70
C LEU A 63 -1.29 3.20 -2.21
N LEU A 64 -0.65 4.14 -2.91
CA LEU A 64 -0.61 5.56 -2.53
C LEU A 64 -2.00 6.23 -2.50
N GLU A 65 -2.97 5.77 -3.29
CA GLU A 65 -4.35 6.29 -3.25
C GLU A 65 -5.05 6.01 -1.91
N THR A 66 -4.69 4.93 -1.21
CA THR A 66 -5.36 4.50 0.03
C THR A 66 -4.46 4.57 1.27
N TYR A 67 -3.15 4.71 1.07
CA TYR A 67 -2.17 4.77 2.15
C TYR A 67 -2.41 5.93 3.13
N PRO A 68 -2.68 7.18 2.68
CA PRO A 68 -2.95 8.28 3.61
C PRO A 68 -4.19 8.03 4.48
N VAL A 69 -5.21 7.38 3.93
CA VAL A 69 -6.44 7.02 4.66
C VAL A 69 -6.11 6.01 5.76
N PHE A 70 -5.34 4.97 5.44
CA PHE A 70 -4.90 3.98 6.42
C PHE A 70 -4.06 4.62 7.54
N VAL A 71 -3.08 5.46 7.20
CA VAL A 71 -2.23 6.17 8.16
C VAL A 71 -3.08 7.04 9.08
N ALA A 72 -4.01 7.82 8.53
CA ALA A 72 -4.89 8.69 9.31
C ALA A 72 -5.75 7.88 10.29
N LEU A 73 -6.35 6.77 9.85
CA LEU A 73 -7.20 5.93 10.70
C LEU A 73 -6.40 5.21 11.79
N ALA A 74 -5.25 4.63 11.46
CA ALA A 74 -4.39 3.94 12.44
C ALA A 74 -3.93 4.90 13.55
N LEU A 75 -3.49 6.11 13.16
CA LEU A 75 -3.08 7.13 14.11
C LEU A 75 -4.28 7.66 14.92
N ALA A 76 -5.42 7.94 14.27
CA ALA A 76 -6.62 8.44 14.95
C ALA A 76 -7.12 7.46 16.02
N LEU A 77 -7.16 6.15 15.71
CA LEU A 77 -7.54 5.11 16.68
C LEU A 77 -6.59 5.09 17.88
N ALA A 78 -5.28 5.22 17.65
CA ALA A 78 -4.28 5.24 18.70
C ALA A 78 -4.39 6.49 19.60
N VAL A 79 -4.48 7.70 19.02
CA VAL A 79 -4.51 8.95 19.81
C VAL A 79 -5.84 9.18 20.51
N THR A 80 -6.94 8.59 20.01
CA THR A 80 -8.26 8.67 20.66
C THR A 80 -8.51 7.55 21.67
N GLY A 81 -7.56 6.63 21.86
CA GLY A 81 -7.72 5.49 22.77
C GLY A 81 -8.78 4.47 22.30
N ARG A 82 -9.13 4.47 21.02
CA ARG A 82 -10.16 3.58 20.41
C ARG A 82 -9.56 2.37 19.69
N THR A 83 -8.34 1.96 20.04
CA THR A 83 -7.68 0.80 19.44
C THR A 83 -8.43 -0.51 19.71
N GLY A 84 -8.08 -1.55 18.96
CA GLY A 84 -8.64 -2.89 19.08
C GLY A 84 -9.96 -3.10 18.33
N GLY A 85 -10.51 -4.30 18.47
CA GLY A 85 -11.77 -4.71 17.83
C GLY A 85 -11.71 -4.58 16.31
N TRP A 86 -12.73 -3.94 15.73
CA TRP A 86 -12.81 -3.68 14.29
C TRP A 86 -11.67 -2.81 13.74
N GLY A 87 -11.04 -1.98 14.58
CA GLY A 87 -9.88 -1.17 14.19
C GLY A 87 -8.64 -2.03 13.92
N ALA A 88 -8.31 -2.91 14.86
CA ALA A 88 -7.17 -3.83 14.74
C ALA A 88 -7.37 -4.82 13.59
N LEU A 89 -8.55 -5.46 13.52
CA LEU A 89 -8.87 -6.41 12.45
C LEU A 89 -8.85 -5.73 11.07
N GLY A 90 -9.42 -4.52 10.97
CA GLY A 90 -9.38 -3.74 9.74
C GLY A 90 -7.95 -3.39 9.32
N ALA A 91 -7.07 -3.05 10.27
CA ALA A 91 -5.67 -2.77 9.96
C ALA A 91 -4.95 -3.99 9.38
N GLU A 92 -5.08 -5.15 10.02
CA GLU A 92 -4.45 -6.40 9.58
C GLU A 92 -4.95 -6.83 8.19
N ILE A 93 -6.27 -6.82 7.98
CA ILE A 93 -6.88 -7.17 6.69
C ILE A 93 -6.40 -6.20 5.60
N TRP A 94 -6.35 -4.90 5.89
CA TRP A 94 -5.89 -3.92 4.93
C TRP A 94 -4.45 -4.21 4.51
N LEU A 95 -3.55 -4.51 5.45
CA LEU A 95 -2.14 -4.80 5.14
C LEU A 95 -2.01 -6.07 4.29
N VAL A 96 -2.67 -7.16 4.69
CA VAL A 96 -2.65 -8.43 3.93
C VAL A 96 -3.20 -8.24 2.52
N ALA A 97 -4.31 -7.51 2.38
CA ALA A 97 -4.88 -7.20 1.07
C ALA A 97 -3.87 -6.41 0.21
N ARG A 98 -3.12 -5.46 0.77
CA ARG A 98 -2.10 -4.70 0.01
C ARG A 98 -0.89 -5.54 -0.39
N ILE A 99 -0.53 -6.57 0.40
CA ILE A 99 0.48 -7.56 0.01
C ILE A 99 -0.03 -8.40 -1.16
N LEU A 100 -1.26 -8.93 -1.07
CA LEU A 100 -1.87 -9.78 -2.10
C LEU A 100 -2.21 -9.03 -3.40
N TYR A 101 -2.46 -7.72 -3.31
CA TYR A 101 -2.77 -6.88 -4.47
C TYR A 101 -1.62 -6.85 -5.48
N VAL A 102 -0.36 -6.86 -5.01
CA VAL A 102 0.84 -6.81 -5.87
C VAL A 102 0.93 -8.02 -6.82
N PRO A 103 0.99 -9.28 -6.36
CA PRO A 103 1.03 -10.43 -7.25
C PRO A 103 -0.23 -10.54 -8.11
N ALA A 104 -1.41 -10.20 -7.56
CA ALA A 104 -2.66 -10.15 -8.34
C ALA A 104 -2.57 -9.17 -9.52
N TYR A 105 -1.91 -8.02 -9.33
CA TYR A 105 -1.69 -7.04 -10.38
C TYR A 105 -0.65 -7.49 -11.42
N LEU A 106 0.41 -8.16 -10.98
CA LEU A 106 1.52 -8.57 -11.84
C LEU A 106 1.18 -9.77 -12.73
N ILE A 107 0.46 -10.77 -12.19
CA ILE A 107 0.25 -12.09 -12.81
C ILE A 107 -1.01 -12.11 -13.71
N HIS A 108 -1.86 -11.07 -13.66
CA HIS A 108 -3.12 -10.98 -14.43
C HIS A 108 -4.11 -12.12 -14.14
N PHE A 109 -4.34 -12.44 -12.87
CA PHE A 109 -5.45 -13.34 -12.51
C PHE A 109 -6.78 -12.57 -12.59
N PRO A 110 -7.76 -13.01 -13.41
CA PRO A 110 -9.02 -12.29 -13.62
C PRO A 110 -9.75 -12.03 -12.29
N PHE A 111 -10.32 -10.82 -12.15
CA PHE A 111 -11.12 -10.35 -11.00
C PHE A 111 -10.42 -10.30 -9.62
N ALA A 112 -9.29 -10.99 -9.44
CA ALA A 112 -8.54 -11.08 -8.18
C ALA A 112 -8.18 -9.71 -7.62
N ARG A 113 -7.68 -8.82 -8.49
CA ARG A 113 -7.31 -7.46 -8.13
C ARG A 113 -8.52 -6.68 -7.57
N THR A 114 -9.66 -6.76 -8.25
CA THR A 114 -10.88 -6.03 -7.86
C THR A 114 -11.42 -6.56 -6.53
N PHE A 115 -11.42 -7.89 -6.35
CA PHE A 115 -11.82 -8.50 -5.09
C PHE A 115 -10.92 -8.06 -3.93
N VAL A 116 -9.60 -8.18 -4.08
CA VAL A 116 -8.62 -7.78 -3.04
C VAL A 116 -8.70 -6.28 -2.74
N TRP A 117 -8.91 -5.44 -3.77
CA TRP A 117 -9.13 -4.01 -3.58
C TRP A 117 -10.40 -3.73 -2.77
N PHE A 118 -11.50 -4.42 -3.06
CA PHE A 118 -12.77 -4.27 -2.34
C PHE A 118 -12.65 -4.70 -0.88
N VAL A 119 -11.99 -5.84 -0.61
CA VAL A 119 -11.67 -6.28 0.75
C VAL A 119 -10.85 -5.21 1.50
N SER A 120 -9.86 -4.62 0.85
CA SER A 120 -9.06 -3.54 1.45
C SER A 120 -9.90 -2.28 1.74
N LEU A 121 -10.87 -1.95 0.89
CA LEU A 121 -11.80 -0.84 1.15
C LEU A 121 -12.68 -1.12 2.37
N LEU A 122 -13.27 -2.31 2.46
CA LEU A 122 -14.09 -2.71 3.61
C LEU A 122 -13.29 -2.68 4.93
N ALA A 123 -12.01 -3.04 4.86
CA ALA A 123 -11.12 -2.98 6.01
C ALA A 123 -10.91 -1.54 6.53
N LEU A 124 -10.75 -0.56 5.63
CA LEU A 124 -10.70 0.86 5.99
C LEU A 124 -12.03 1.35 6.57
N ILE A 125 -13.15 0.90 6.02
CA ILE A 125 -14.48 1.22 6.55
C ILE A 125 -14.64 0.65 7.96
N ALA A 126 -14.18 -0.57 8.23
CA ALA A 126 -14.22 -1.16 9.58
C ALA A 126 -13.42 -0.34 10.59
N MET A 127 -12.22 0.13 10.20
CA MET A 127 -11.43 1.05 11.03
C MET A 127 -12.16 2.39 11.27
N LEU A 128 -12.81 2.94 10.24
CA LEU A 128 -13.57 4.17 10.35
C LEU A 128 -14.79 4.01 11.27
N VAL A 129 -15.54 2.91 11.14
CA VAL A 129 -16.65 2.60 12.04
C VAL A 129 -16.15 2.52 13.48
N ARG A 130 -15.05 1.81 13.74
CA ARG A 130 -14.44 1.73 15.07
C ARG A 130 -14.06 3.10 15.64
N LEU A 131 -13.59 4.02 14.79
CA LEU A 131 -13.21 5.37 15.21
C LEU A 131 -14.43 6.21 15.61
N LEU A 132 -15.58 6.01 14.94
CA LEU A 132 -16.80 6.79 15.12
C LEU A 132 -17.79 6.19 16.12
N SER A 133 -17.64 4.91 16.50
CA SER A 133 -18.44 4.21 17.52
C SER A 133 -17.70 4.09 18.85
#